data_AF-A0A819LJ03-F1
#
_entry.id   AF-A0A819LJ03-F1
#
_cell.length_a   1.000
_cell.length_b   1.000
_cell.length_c   1.000
_cell.angle_alpha   90.00
_cell.angle_beta   90.00
_cell.angle_gamma   90.00
#
_symmetry.space_group_name_H-M   'P 1'
#
loop_
_entity.id
_entity.type
_entity.pdbx_description
1 polymer ?
#
loop_
_entity_poly.entity_id
_entity_poly.type
_entity_poly.pdbx_seq_one_letter_code
_entity_poly.pdbx_strand_id
1 'polypeptide(L)'
;SGTNILIYAYGLVDPDESEINYHETRRGTRMVPLQSYNQPPSDDKFAGLDYFELRLNNYIVPSNDTTYYCKIYKAPTSYTTKRHAIAYKILIDDENSDLVNHLLLHECNPSFTFDDNNLPNGVCDEINDKIEPCSASIATGWALIEFPEQAGYPVGLNSPNKYFMVQIHYDNPQQISNRRDSTGIRYYLGNQLRQHDLGYLTFGTVSSLLGLAIPPKVEKFIVDSYCPSNVTRTIPKSGITLLPSFPHTHLQGISLWTKLIRNKTAVEYLFNAESYHFNYQFENRLAKPIQLYPGDEFATRCIYNTMNKNEITLGGEKTREEMCLHFFTYYPRMDDLSVCYTMNTVQSLQDMINSSAPFDYFAAKKWFLDLKWTPESAKQWQEYYNKASRVAVFAGAGQFEAEPLDTLPEYQDFKPVQCQKQIITNNNAAFIYQKTYSFLSVFIILAFVV
;
A
#
# COMPACT_ATOMS: atom_id res chain seq x y z
N SER A 1 -3.49 -12.78 9.82
CA SER A 1 -3.50 -11.41 9.25
C SER A 1 -4.41 -11.41 8.05
N GLY A 2 -4.79 -10.23 7.54
CA GLY A 2 -5.67 -10.08 6.37
C GLY A 2 -6.94 -9.31 6.66
N THR A 3 -7.74 -9.11 5.61
CA THR A 3 -9.00 -8.36 5.67
C THR A 3 -10.06 -9.20 6.37
N ASN A 4 -10.46 -8.81 7.59
CA ASN A 4 -11.58 -9.44 8.28
C ASN A 4 -12.85 -8.64 7.99
N ILE A 5 -13.84 -9.29 7.38
CA ILE A 5 -15.15 -8.69 7.12
C ILE A 5 -16.11 -9.20 8.19
N LEU A 6 -16.50 -8.33 9.13
CA LEU A 6 -17.62 -8.63 10.01
C LEU A 6 -18.92 -8.46 9.22
N ILE A 7 -19.73 -9.50 9.18
CA ILE A 7 -21.12 -9.45 8.70
C ILE A 7 -21.99 -9.17 9.92
N TYR A 8 -22.89 -8.20 9.83
CA TYR A 8 -23.85 -7.89 10.89
C TYR A 8 -25.29 -7.89 10.35
N ALA A 9 -26.23 -8.28 11.20
CA ALA A 9 -27.66 -8.20 10.96
C ALA A 9 -28.39 -8.05 12.30
N TYR A 10 -29.52 -7.33 12.33
CA TYR A 10 -30.33 -7.18 13.56
C TYR A 10 -31.84 -7.19 13.28
N GLY A 11 -32.58 -7.81 14.21
CA GLY A 11 -34.04 -7.79 14.25
C GLY A 11 -34.58 -6.53 14.95
N LEU A 12 -35.87 -6.27 14.80
CA LEU A 12 -36.62 -5.30 15.62
C LEU A 12 -37.32 -5.94 16.82
N VAL A 13 -37.36 -7.27 16.85
CA VAL A 13 -37.92 -8.13 17.89
C VAL A 13 -36.87 -9.20 18.15
N ASP A 14 -36.65 -9.53 19.42
CA ASP A 14 -35.79 -10.66 19.79
C ASP A 14 -36.38 -11.96 19.23
N PRO A 15 -35.56 -12.90 18.72
CA PRO A 15 -36.06 -14.15 18.18
C PRO A 15 -36.62 -15.03 19.31
N ASP A 16 -37.87 -15.47 19.18
CA ASP A 16 -38.33 -16.66 19.91
C ASP A 16 -37.50 -17.88 19.46
N GLU A 17 -37.34 -18.86 20.36
CA GLU A 17 -36.27 -19.89 20.36
C GLU A 17 -36.10 -20.73 19.07
N SER A 18 -37.02 -20.62 18.10
CA SER A 18 -37.02 -21.35 16.83
C SER A 18 -36.99 -20.50 15.55
N GLU A 19 -37.23 -19.19 15.59
CA GLU A 19 -37.37 -18.37 14.37
C GLU A 19 -36.57 -17.06 14.39
N ILE A 20 -35.49 -17.01 13.61
CA ILE A 20 -34.78 -15.78 13.27
C ILE A 20 -35.44 -15.16 12.04
N ASN A 21 -36.26 -14.13 12.28
CA ASN A 21 -36.92 -13.37 11.22
C ASN A 21 -35.92 -12.71 10.24
N TYR A 22 -36.34 -12.55 8.97
CA TYR A 22 -35.52 -11.89 7.95
C TYR A 22 -35.25 -10.42 8.33
N HIS A 23 -33.98 -10.05 8.37
CA HIS A 23 -33.49 -8.75 8.83
C HIS A 23 -33.62 -7.63 7.79
N GLU A 24 -34.13 -7.90 6.58
CA GLU A 24 -34.37 -6.90 5.52
C GLU A 24 -33.10 -6.08 5.19
N THR A 25 -33.19 -4.75 5.31
CA THR A 25 -32.09 -3.78 5.13
C THR A 25 -31.26 -3.57 6.39
N ARG A 26 -31.64 -4.13 7.54
CA ARG A 26 -30.91 -4.05 8.84
C ARG A 26 -29.75 -5.03 8.88
N ARG A 27 -28.92 -5.00 7.84
CA ARG A 27 -27.71 -5.81 7.67
C ARG A 27 -26.63 -5.02 6.96
N GLY A 28 -25.40 -5.48 7.10
CA GLY A 28 -24.30 -4.99 6.29
C GLY A 28 -23.02 -5.75 6.58
N THR A 29 -21.94 -5.22 6.02
CA THR A 29 -20.59 -5.68 6.28
C THR A 29 -19.74 -4.51 6.76
N ARG A 30 -18.73 -4.80 7.59
CA ARG A 30 -17.72 -3.82 7.99
C ARG A 30 -16.35 -4.50 8.05
N MET A 31 -15.37 -3.91 7.36
CA MET A 31 -13.98 -4.34 7.48
C MET A 31 -13.43 -3.85 8.82
N VAL A 32 -12.78 -4.75 9.55
CA VAL A 32 -12.08 -4.41 10.80
C VAL A 32 -10.78 -5.20 10.92
N PRO A 33 -9.72 -4.59 11.47
CA PRO A 33 -8.59 -5.36 11.98
C PRO A 33 -9.00 -6.05 13.29
N LEU A 34 -9.10 -7.38 13.30
CA LEU A 34 -9.41 -8.15 14.52
C LEU A 34 -8.22 -8.24 15.49
N GLN A 35 -7.02 -7.83 15.06
CA GLN A 35 -5.84 -7.76 15.92
C GLN A 35 -5.76 -6.38 16.59
N SER A 36 -5.74 -6.37 17.92
CA SER A 36 -5.86 -5.18 18.78
C SER A 36 -4.76 -4.14 18.61
N TYR A 37 -3.67 -4.47 17.92
CA TYR A 37 -2.54 -3.57 17.65
C TYR A 37 -2.90 -2.41 16.71
N ASN A 38 -3.97 -2.50 15.93
CA ASN A 38 -4.28 -1.53 14.85
C ASN A 38 -5.22 -0.39 15.27
N GLN A 39 -5.40 -0.12 16.58
CA GLN A 39 -6.12 1.09 16.99
C GLN A 39 -5.27 2.34 16.71
N PRO A 40 -5.81 3.35 16.00
CA PRO A 40 -5.12 4.62 15.83
C PRO A 40 -5.01 5.34 17.19
N PRO A 41 -3.93 6.09 17.45
CA PRO A 41 -3.80 6.92 18.65
C PRO A 41 -4.91 8.00 18.70
N SER A 42 -5.32 8.41 19.91
CA SER A 42 -6.18 9.59 20.06
C SER A 42 -5.43 10.87 19.67
N ASP A 43 -6.11 11.82 19.04
CA ASP A 43 -5.57 13.15 18.74
C ASP A 43 -5.06 13.88 20.01
N ASP A 44 -5.71 13.65 21.16
CA ASP A 44 -5.31 14.24 22.45
C ASP A 44 -3.86 13.90 22.84
N LYS A 45 -3.33 12.76 22.35
CA LYS A 45 -1.96 12.32 22.63
C LYS A 45 -0.90 13.28 22.06
N PHE A 46 -1.25 14.05 21.02
CA PHE A 46 -0.36 14.99 20.35
C PHE A 46 -0.72 16.45 20.63
N ALA A 47 -1.66 16.69 21.56
CA ALA A 47 -2.05 18.04 21.97
C ALA A 47 -0.85 18.80 22.56
N GLY A 48 -0.63 20.03 22.09
CA GLY A 48 0.46 20.90 22.53
C GLY A 48 1.83 20.61 21.92
N LEU A 49 1.97 19.65 21.00
CA LEU A 49 3.19 19.47 20.21
C LEU A 49 3.28 20.48 19.05
N ASP A 50 4.50 20.91 18.72
CA ASP A 50 4.81 21.58 17.46
C ASP A 50 4.35 20.70 16.27
N TYR A 51 3.93 21.31 15.18
CA TYR A 51 3.60 20.60 13.94
C TYR A 51 3.93 21.42 12.69
N PHE A 52 3.93 20.75 11.54
CA PHE A 52 3.87 21.40 10.23
C PHE A 52 2.82 20.73 9.35
N GLU A 53 2.34 21.44 8.33
CA GLU A 53 1.32 20.97 7.41
C GLU A 53 1.77 21.15 5.95
N LEU A 54 1.45 20.15 5.13
CA LEU A 54 1.53 20.22 3.67
C LEU A 54 0.09 20.07 3.17
N ARG A 55 -0.58 21.22 2.96
CA ARG A 55 -2.04 21.31 2.81
C ARG A 55 -2.44 22.14 1.58
N LEU A 56 -3.42 21.65 0.83
CA LEU A 56 -4.03 22.42 -0.27
C LEU A 56 -4.67 23.70 0.26
N ASN A 57 -4.81 24.71 -0.59
CA ASN A 57 -5.44 25.98 -0.25
C ASN A 57 -6.64 26.21 -1.17
N ASN A 58 -7.82 25.78 -0.73
CA ASN A 58 -9.09 26.05 -1.40
C ASN A 58 -9.08 25.66 -2.90
N TYR A 59 -8.53 24.48 -3.19
CA TYR A 59 -8.43 23.91 -4.53
C TYR A 59 -9.83 23.56 -5.06
N ILE A 60 -10.08 23.83 -6.34
CA ILE A 60 -11.35 23.44 -6.98
C ILE A 60 -11.13 22.08 -7.62
N VAL A 61 -11.80 21.06 -7.08
CA VAL A 61 -11.66 19.68 -7.57
C VAL A 61 -12.39 19.54 -8.92
N PRO A 62 -11.76 18.91 -9.93
CA PRO A 62 -12.42 18.62 -11.21
C PRO A 62 -13.65 17.73 -11.04
N SER A 63 -14.64 17.92 -11.91
CA SER A 63 -15.85 17.08 -11.97
C SER A 63 -15.63 15.74 -12.69
N ASN A 64 -14.39 15.29 -12.83
CA ASN A 64 -14.06 14.01 -13.46
C ASN A 64 -14.31 12.85 -12.49
N ASP A 65 -14.81 11.72 -13.00
CA ASP A 65 -15.06 10.45 -12.28
C ASP A 65 -13.94 10.08 -11.28
N THR A 66 -12.69 10.27 -11.70
CA THR A 66 -11.50 10.07 -10.88
C THR A 66 -10.46 11.14 -11.21
N THR A 67 -9.84 11.74 -10.19
CA THR A 67 -8.74 12.71 -10.36
C THR A 67 -7.60 12.41 -9.39
N TYR A 68 -6.38 12.29 -9.91
CA TYR A 68 -5.15 12.31 -9.12
C TYR A 68 -4.55 13.70 -9.23
N TYR A 69 -4.54 14.47 -8.14
CA TYR A 69 -3.95 15.80 -8.08
C TYR A 69 -2.62 15.75 -7.33
N CYS A 70 -1.57 16.26 -7.97
CA CYS A 70 -0.22 16.30 -7.45
C CYS A 70 0.19 17.75 -7.18
N LYS A 71 0.85 17.99 -6.04
CA LYS A 71 1.46 19.27 -5.72
C LYS A 71 2.77 19.11 -4.95
N ILE A 72 3.81 19.77 -5.47
CA ILE A 72 5.11 19.86 -4.81
C ILE A 72 5.05 20.90 -3.69
N TYR A 73 5.59 20.52 -2.53
CA TYR A 73 5.83 21.39 -1.38
C TYR A 73 7.30 21.37 -1.04
N LYS A 74 7.81 22.51 -0.55
CA LYS A 74 9.11 22.56 0.12
C LYS A 74 8.97 22.07 1.57
N ALA A 75 9.96 21.32 2.05
CA ALA A 75 10.09 21.00 3.47
C ALA A 75 10.19 22.29 4.31
N PRO A 76 9.68 22.32 5.56
CA PRO A 76 9.74 23.52 6.39
C PRO A 76 11.19 23.95 6.67
N THR A 77 11.55 25.16 6.22
CA THR A 77 12.90 25.74 6.35
C THR A 77 13.12 26.52 7.65
N SER A 78 12.08 26.72 8.46
CA SER A 78 12.14 27.45 9.73
C SER A 78 12.93 26.72 10.83
N TYR A 79 13.16 25.42 10.68
CA TYR A 79 13.90 24.61 11.65
C TYR A 79 15.43 24.72 11.42
N THR A 80 16.08 25.56 12.24
CA THR A 80 17.55 25.73 12.27
C THR A 80 18.30 24.53 12.85
N THR A 81 17.60 23.49 13.27
CA THR A 81 18.14 22.22 13.76
C THR A 81 17.33 21.05 13.19
N LYS A 82 17.89 19.85 13.20
CA LYS A 82 17.15 18.62 12.91
C LYS A 82 16.05 18.43 13.96
N ARG A 83 14.84 18.08 13.52
CA ARG A 83 13.71 17.66 14.35
C ARG A 83 13.24 16.29 13.86
N HIS A 84 12.61 15.51 14.73
CA HIS A 84 11.93 14.28 14.34
C HIS A 84 10.42 14.51 14.42
N ALA A 85 9.69 14.22 13.34
CA ALA A 85 8.27 13.96 13.45
C ALA A 85 8.06 12.58 14.09
N ILE A 86 7.09 12.49 15.01
CA ILE A 86 6.81 11.28 15.81
C ILE A 86 5.44 10.67 15.53
N ALA A 87 4.58 11.41 14.83
CA ALA A 87 3.28 10.97 14.34
C ALA A 87 2.87 11.84 13.16
N TYR A 88 1.90 11.39 12.37
CA TYR A 88 1.26 12.21 11.35
C TYR A 88 -0.23 11.88 11.21
N LYS A 89 -1.02 12.82 10.69
CA LYS A 89 -2.41 12.58 10.29
C LYS A 89 -2.76 13.25 8.97
N ILE A 90 -3.68 12.64 8.23
CA ILE A 90 -4.33 13.30 7.10
C ILE A 90 -5.36 14.30 7.65
N LEU A 91 -5.42 15.47 7.01
CA LEU A 91 -6.41 16.51 7.25
C LEU A 91 -7.37 16.48 6.07
N ILE A 92 -8.61 16.08 6.32
CA ILE A 92 -9.73 16.12 5.36
C ILE A 92 -10.80 16.99 6.00
N ASP A 93 -11.37 17.93 5.26
CA ASP A 93 -12.52 18.69 5.72
C ASP A 93 -13.77 17.80 5.69
N ASP A 94 -14.66 17.86 6.69
CA ASP A 94 -15.77 16.88 6.84
C ASP A 94 -16.65 16.78 5.58
N GLU A 95 -16.88 17.91 4.91
CA GLU A 95 -17.60 18.05 3.63
C GLU A 95 -16.92 17.38 2.43
N ASN A 96 -15.66 16.93 2.58
CA ASN A 96 -14.86 16.23 1.57
C ASN A 96 -14.53 14.77 1.91
N SER A 97 -15.06 14.24 3.01
CA SER A 97 -14.92 12.84 3.41
C SER A 97 -15.55 11.81 2.45
N ASP A 98 -16.43 12.26 1.56
CA ASP A 98 -17.08 11.47 0.50
C ASP A 98 -16.26 11.41 -0.81
N LEU A 99 -15.29 12.30 -0.97
CA LEU A 99 -14.58 12.59 -2.23
C LEU A 99 -13.10 12.19 -2.16
N VAL A 100 -12.46 12.38 -1.02
CA VAL A 100 -11.04 12.02 -0.83
C VAL A 100 -10.92 10.53 -0.51
N ASN A 101 -10.50 9.75 -1.50
CA ASN A 101 -10.28 8.30 -1.33
C ASN A 101 -8.98 8.04 -0.56
N HIS A 102 -7.88 8.73 -0.92
CA HIS A 102 -6.65 8.73 -0.14
C HIS A 102 -5.73 9.93 -0.45
N LEU A 103 -4.78 10.17 0.45
CA LEU A 103 -3.60 11.00 0.24
C LEU A 103 -2.34 10.15 0.36
N LEU A 104 -1.40 10.31 -0.57
CA LEU A 104 -0.02 9.85 -0.47
C LEU A 104 0.94 11.05 -0.37
N LEU A 105 1.98 10.91 0.43
CA LEU A 105 3.13 11.82 0.41
C LEU A 105 4.34 11.07 -0.16
N HIS A 106 4.97 11.67 -1.16
CA HIS A 106 6.19 11.14 -1.76
C HIS A 106 7.40 11.97 -1.37
N GLU A 107 8.53 11.31 -1.18
CA GLU A 107 9.85 11.94 -1.06
C GLU A 107 10.41 12.24 -2.45
N CYS A 108 10.77 13.50 -2.68
CA CYS A 108 11.48 13.89 -3.89
C CYS A 108 12.97 13.58 -3.76
N ASN A 109 13.61 13.23 -4.88
CA ASN A 109 15.04 12.99 -5.03
C ASN A 109 15.87 14.08 -4.28
N PRO A 110 16.65 13.72 -3.25
CA PRO A 110 17.46 14.66 -2.45
C PRO A 110 18.40 15.55 -3.26
N SER A 111 18.86 15.05 -4.41
CA SER A 111 19.77 15.75 -5.33
C SER A 111 19.04 16.74 -6.24
N PHE A 112 17.74 16.56 -6.48
CA PHE A 112 16.94 17.45 -7.31
C PHE A 112 16.58 18.75 -6.57
N THR A 113 16.43 19.84 -7.32
CA THR A 113 16.04 21.15 -6.76
C THR A 113 15.03 21.82 -7.68
N PHE A 114 13.83 22.07 -7.17
CA PHE A 114 12.79 22.85 -7.85
C PHE A 114 13.04 24.37 -7.71
N ASP A 115 12.40 25.17 -8.57
CA ASP A 115 12.24 26.60 -8.32
C ASP A 115 11.18 26.82 -7.24
N ASP A 116 11.61 27.32 -6.09
CA ASP A 116 10.75 27.64 -4.93
C ASP A 116 9.58 28.57 -5.29
N ASN A 117 9.74 29.44 -6.29
CA ASN A 117 8.74 30.41 -6.70
C ASN A 117 7.66 29.81 -7.61
N ASN A 118 7.89 28.61 -8.14
CA ASN A 118 7.06 27.96 -9.16
C ASN A 118 7.02 26.44 -8.97
N LEU A 119 6.70 26.00 -7.75
CA LEU A 119 6.57 24.58 -7.41
C LEU A 119 5.45 23.90 -8.25
N PRO A 120 5.74 22.79 -8.96
CA PRO A 120 4.77 22.12 -9.81
C PRO A 120 3.50 21.68 -9.06
N ASN A 121 2.35 21.89 -9.70
CA ASN A 121 1.05 21.41 -9.22
C ASN A 121 0.06 21.26 -10.39
N GLY A 122 -0.91 20.36 -10.27
CA GLY A 122 -1.83 20.00 -11.36
C GLY A 122 -2.33 18.56 -11.27
N VAL A 123 -3.12 18.13 -12.25
CA VAL A 123 -3.46 16.71 -12.43
C VAL A 123 -2.17 15.94 -12.72
N CYS A 124 -1.88 14.86 -11.99
CA CYS A 124 -0.59 14.18 -12.02
C CYS A 124 -0.17 13.78 -13.46
N ASP A 125 -1.09 13.16 -14.21
CA ASP A 125 -0.90 12.77 -15.62
C ASP A 125 -0.46 13.94 -16.52
N GLU A 126 -0.98 15.15 -16.28
CA GLU A 126 -0.73 16.36 -17.11
C GLU A 126 0.61 17.03 -16.79
N ILE A 127 1.20 16.72 -15.63
CA ILE A 127 2.45 17.32 -15.14
C ILE A 127 3.55 16.30 -14.89
N ASN A 128 3.40 15.06 -15.33
CA ASN A 128 4.27 13.92 -15.01
C ASN A 128 5.77 14.27 -15.12
N ASP A 129 6.20 14.85 -16.25
CA ASP A 129 7.59 15.26 -16.51
C ASP A 129 8.16 16.26 -15.48
N LYS A 130 7.28 17.01 -14.79
CA LYS A 130 7.62 18.00 -13.76
C LYS A 130 7.59 17.41 -12.34
N ILE A 131 7.02 16.22 -12.15
CA ILE A 131 6.90 15.54 -10.84
C ILE A 131 7.66 14.22 -10.77
N GLU A 132 8.20 13.74 -11.89
CA GLU A 132 9.05 12.54 -12.00
C GLU A 132 10.12 12.44 -10.88
N PRO A 133 10.81 13.51 -10.46
CA PRO A 133 11.79 13.43 -9.36
C PRO A 133 11.21 12.99 -8.01
N CYS A 134 9.89 12.94 -7.87
CA CYS A 134 9.16 12.53 -6.66
C CYS A 134 8.32 11.25 -6.87
N SER A 135 8.35 10.62 -8.05
CA SER A 135 7.51 9.46 -8.35
C SER A 135 8.04 8.14 -7.78
N ALA A 136 9.27 8.11 -7.25
CA ALA A 136 9.93 6.90 -6.78
C ALA A 136 9.46 6.43 -5.39
N SER A 137 9.58 7.29 -4.37
CA SER A 137 9.50 6.92 -2.96
C SER A 137 8.22 7.45 -2.30
N ILE A 138 7.31 6.55 -1.91
CA ILE A 138 6.13 6.89 -1.11
C ILE A 138 6.49 6.78 0.37
N ALA A 139 6.35 7.89 1.09
CA ALA A 139 6.62 7.99 2.51
C ALA A 139 5.40 7.68 3.38
N THR A 140 4.30 8.40 3.18
CA THR A 140 3.14 8.29 4.07
C THR A 140 1.84 8.20 3.29
N GLY A 141 0.85 7.54 3.88
CA GLY A 141 -0.46 7.29 3.28
C GLY A 141 -1.62 7.59 4.23
N TRP A 142 -2.82 7.20 3.78
CA TRP A 142 -4.18 7.44 4.30
C TRP A 142 -4.48 7.32 5.82
N ALA A 143 -3.54 6.95 6.69
CA ALA A 143 -3.79 6.65 8.11
C ALA A 143 -3.22 7.72 9.08
N LEU A 144 -3.81 7.82 10.28
CA LEU A 144 -3.15 8.43 11.44
C LEU A 144 -2.18 7.40 12.03
N ILE A 145 -0.88 7.69 11.93
CA ILE A 145 0.20 6.82 12.41
C ILE A 145 0.96 7.50 13.54
N GLU A 146 1.23 6.74 14.59
CA GLU A 146 2.28 7.04 15.57
C GLU A 146 3.52 6.21 15.25
N PHE A 147 4.67 6.86 15.14
CA PHE A 147 5.94 6.18 14.96
C PHE A 147 6.48 5.67 16.31
N PRO A 148 7.23 4.55 16.33
CA PRO A 148 7.71 3.92 17.56
C PRO A 148 8.80 4.75 18.26
N GLU A 149 8.92 4.61 19.58
CA GLU A 149 9.80 5.44 20.43
C GLU A 149 11.28 5.46 19.99
N GLN A 150 11.76 4.38 19.36
CA GLN A 150 13.12 4.24 18.88
C GLN A 150 13.44 5.18 17.70
N ALA A 151 12.45 5.57 16.89
CA ALA A 151 12.69 6.22 15.62
C ALA A 151 11.67 7.30 15.25
N GLY A 152 12.12 8.34 14.54
CA GLY A 152 11.26 9.42 14.08
C GLY A 152 11.61 9.87 12.67
N TYR A 153 10.66 10.49 11.98
CA TYR A 153 10.86 10.91 10.60
C TYR A 153 11.69 12.21 10.56
N PRO A 154 12.86 12.24 9.90
CA PRO A 154 13.79 13.37 9.99
C PRO A 154 13.33 14.58 9.16
N VAL A 155 13.17 15.73 9.81
CA VAL A 155 12.80 17.01 9.18
C VAL A 155 13.67 18.18 9.67
N GLY A 156 13.64 19.29 8.93
CA GLY A 156 14.44 20.49 9.25
C GLY A 156 15.87 20.42 8.75
N LEU A 157 16.80 21.10 9.42
CA LEU A 157 18.20 21.19 8.99
C LEU A 157 18.83 19.78 8.87
N ASN A 158 19.50 19.55 7.73
CA ASN A 158 20.11 18.26 7.36
C ASN A 158 19.12 17.08 7.24
N SER A 159 17.82 17.35 7.08
CA SER A 159 16.88 16.32 6.57
C SER A 159 17.29 15.93 5.14
N PRO A 160 17.20 14.64 4.77
CA PRO A 160 17.54 14.19 3.41
C PRO A 160 16.62 14.80 2.34
N ASN A 161 15.34 15.01 2.66
CA ASN A 161 14.33 15.44 1.68
C ASN A 161 14.02 16.94 1.80
N LYS A 162 14.32 17.68 0.73
CA LYS A 162 14.06 19.12 0.60
C LYS A 162 12.64 19.43 0.12
N TYR A 163 12.05 18.49 -0.62
CA TYR A 163 10.76 18.63 -1.28
C TYR A 163 9.95 17.36 -1.10
N PHE A 164 8.63 17.53 -1.09
CA PHE A 164 7.65 16.48 -1.00
C PHE A 164 6.58 16.67 -2.07
N MET A 165 6.06 15.58 -2.63
CA MET A 165 4.85 15.62 -3.43
C MET A 165 3.67 15.14 -2.59
N VAL A 166 2.66 15.98 -2.42
CA VAL A 166 1.34 15.52 -1.97
C VAL A 166 0.57 15.08 -3.20
N GLN A 167 0.18 13.80 -3.25
CA GLN A 167 -0.72 13.23 -4.23
C GLN A 167 -2.06 12.95 -3.53
N ILE A 168 -3.16 13.47 -4.07
CA ILE A 168 -4.52 13.22 -3.56
C ILE A 168 -5.34 12.55 -4.66
N HIS A 169 -5.93 11.42 -4.32
CA HIS A 169 -6.89 10.71 -5.17
C HIS A 169 -8.31 11.11 -4.76
N TYR A 170 -8.98 11.82 -5.66
CA TYR A 170 -10.40 12.13 -5.57
C TYR A 170 -11.22 11.10 -6.38
N ASP A 171 -12.20 10.49 -5.73
CA ASP A 171 -13.22 9.63 -6.36
C ASP A 171 -14.54 10.42 -6.41
N ASN A 172 -14.97 10.85 -7.60
CA ASN A 172 -16.11 11.74 -7.81
C ASN A 172 -17.12 11.10 -8.78
N PRO A 173 -17.71 9.94 -8.43
CA PRO A 173 -18.60 9.19 -9.32
C PRO A 173 -19.90 9.93 -9.65
N GLN A 174 -20.24 10.96 -8.86
CA GLN A 174 -21.38 11.85 -9.10
C GLN A 174 -21.03 13.06 -9.98
N GLN A 175 -19.76 13.24 -10.36
CA GLN A 175 -19.25 14.32 -11.21
C GLN A 175 -19.64 15.72 -10.70
N ILE A 176 -19.60 15.90 -9.37
CA ILE A 176 -19.96 17.15 -8.72
C ILE A 176 -18.90 18.20 -9.06
N SER A 177 -19.34 19.37 -9.53
CA SER A 177 -18.48 20.51 -9.88
C SER A 177 -18.41 21.53 -8.74
N ASN A 178 -17.38 22.39 -8.77
CA ASN A 178 -17.17 23.48 -7.81
C ASN A 178 -16.97 23.03 -6.34
N ARG A 179 -16.70 21.74 -6.10
CA ARG A 179 -16.21 21.22 -4.82
C ARG A 179 -14.87 21.91 -4.50
N ARG A 180 -14.77 22.41 -3.27
CA ARG A 180 -13.58 23.09 -2.75
C ARG A 180 -12.94 22.20 -1.72
N ASP A 181 -11.65 21.94 -1.89
CA ASP A 181 -10.89 21.06 -1.03
C ASP A 181 -9.63 21.76 -0.51
N SER A 182 -9.35 21.50 0.77
CA SER A 182 -8.09 21.91 1.39
C SER A 182 -7.44 20.69 2.06
N THR A 183 -7.52 19.50 1.47
CA THR A 183 -6.93 18.29 2.06
C THR A 183 -5.41 18.40 2.18
N GLY A 184 -4.82 17.72 3.16
CA GLY A 184 -3.38 17.75 3.40
C GLY A 184 -2.91 16.73 4.43
N ILE A 185 -1.64 16.86 4.83
CA ILE A 185 -1.02 16.05 5.88
C ILE A 185 -0.38 16.95 6.93
N ARG A 186 -0.57 16.60 8.21
CA ARG A 186 0.09 17.21 9.37
C ARG A 186 1.07 16.22 9.99
N TYR A 187 2.30 16.66 10.24
CA TYR A 187 3.28 15.93 11.05
C TYR A 187 3.43 16.59 12.41
N TYR A 188 3.35 15.79 13.48
CA TYR A 188 3.60 16.22 14.85
C TYR A 188 5.07 16.01 15.21
N LEU A 189 5.73 17.04 15.71
CA LEU A 189 7.15 17.01 16.07
C LEU A 189 7.38 16.58 17.51
N GLY A 190 8.38 15.73 17.71
CA GLY A 190 8.89 15.42 19.04
C GLY A 190 9.61 16.62 19.66
N ASN A 191 9.55 16.67 20.99
CA ASN A 191 10.33 17.62 21.81
C ASN A 191 11.82 17.25 21.88
N GLN A 192 12.17 16.01 21.54
CA GLN A 192 13.53 15.46 21.53
C GLN A 192 13.74 14.61 20.28
N LEU A 193 15.00 14.44 19.85
CA LEU A 193 15.35 13.49 18.81
C LEU A 193 15.21 12.06 19.34
N ARG A 194 14.70 11.15 18.50
CA ARG A 194 14.71 9.71 18.76
C ARG A 194 16.04 9.10 18.26
N GLN A 195 16.35 7.89 18.70
CA GLN A 195 17.64 7.24 18.44
C GLN A 195 17.94 7.05 16.94
N HIS A 196 16.92 6.80 16.13
CA HIS A 196 17.06 6.51 14.71
C HIS A 196 16.14 7.39 13.83
N ASP A 197 16.56 7.55 12.59
CA ASP A 197 15.76 8.12 11.52
C ASP A 197 14.86 7.03 10.92
N LEU A 198 13.64 7.40 10.52
CA LEU A 198 12.76 6.54 9.74
C LEU A 198 13.05 6.66 8.25
N GLY A 199 13.19 5.50 7.60
CA GLY A 199 13.13 5.34 6.15
C GLY A 199 11.81 4.69 5.73
N TYR A 200 11.55 4.74 4.42
CA TYR A 200 10.43 4.07 3.77
C TYR A 200 10.94 3.16 2.67
N LEU A 201 10.34 1.99 2.55
CA LEU A 201 10.76 0.96 1.60
C LEU A 201 9.53 0.34 0.95
N THR A 202 9.48 0.38 -0.38
CA THR A 202 8.38 -0.25 -1.14
C THR A 202 8.87 -1.44 -1.94
N PHE A 203 8.20 -2.58 -1.75
CA PHE A 203 8.39 -3.77 -2.58
C PHE A 203 7.17 -4.00 -3.47
N GLY A 204 7.37 -4.54 -4.67
CA GLY A 204 6.23 -4.83 -5.54
C GLY A 204 6.59 -4.98 -7.01
N THR A 205 5.60 -4.78 -7.86
CA THR A 205 5.79 -4.66 -9.31
C THR A 205 5.69 -3.19 -9.73
N VAL A 206 6.28 -2.82 -10.85
CA VAL A 206 6.05 -1.49 -11.44
C VAL A 206 4.61 -1.38 -11.92
N SER A 207 3.89 -0.33 -11.52
CA SER A 207 2.52 0.00 -11.94
C SER A 207 2.47 0.45 -13.41
N SER A 208 2.81 -0.44 -14.34
CA SER A 208 2.79 -0.22 -15.79
C SER A 208 2.45 -1.50 -16.55
N LEU A 209 2.26 -1.43 -17.87
CA LEU A 209 2.01 -2.61 -18.72
C LEU A 209 3.14 -3.67 -18.69
N LEU A 210 4.37 -3.29 -18.30
CA LEU A 210 5.50 -4.22 -18.19
C LEU A 210 5.50 -4.99 -16.86
N GLY A 211 4.92 -4.42 -15.79
CA GLY A 211 4.74 -5.09 -14.51
C GLY A 211 3.39 -5.79 -14.35
N LEU A 212 2.32 -5.21 -14.92
CA LEU A 212 0.94 -5.69 -14.81
C LEU A 212 0.19 -5.55 -16.14
N ALA A 213 -0.24 -6.68 -16.68
CA ALA A 213 -1.17 -6.80 -17.79
C ALA A 213 -2.05 -8.02 -17.51
N ILE A 214 -3.20 -7.80 -16.90
CA ILE A 214 -4.07 -8.83 -16.31
C ILE A 214 -5.23 -9.09 -17.30
N PRO A 215 -5.35 -10.28 -17.88
CA PRO A 215 -6.43 -10.61 -18.82
C PRO A 215 -7.83 -10.51 -18.19
N PRO A 216 -8.89 -10.18 -18.96
CA PRO A 216 -10.27 -10.28 -18.49
C PRO A 216 -10.71 -11.74 -18.33
N LYS A 217 -11.78 -11.96 -17.56
CA LYS A 217 -12.41 -13.28 -17.37
C LYS A 217 -11.50 -14.36 -16.75
N VAL A 218 -10.58 -13.95 -15.87
CA VAL A 218 -9.72 -14.85 -15.11
C VAL A 218 -10.15 -14.87 -13.65
N GLU A 219 -10.38 -16.07 -13.08
CA GLU A 219 -10.75 -16.23 -11.66
C GLU A 219 -9.56 -15.89 -10.73
N LYS A 220 -8.36 -16.32 -11.13
CA LYS A 220 -7.10 -16.13 -10.39
C LYS A 220 -5.96 -15.91 -11.39
N PHE A 221 -5.52 -14.66 -11.52
CA PHE A 221 -4.27 -14.30 -12.21
C PHE A 221 -3.21 -13.98 -11.16
N ILE A 222 -2.04 -14.61 -11.25
CA ILE A 222 -0.96 -14.54 -10.26
C ILE A 222 0.18 -13.68 -10.81
N VAL A 223 0.59 -12.69 -10.03
CA VAL A 223 1.77 -11.87 -10.31
C VAL A 223 2.74 -11.99 -9.15
N ASP A 224 3.93 -12.52 -9.45
CA ASP A 224 5.06 -12.61 -8.53
C ASP A 224 6.11 -11.55 -8.85
N SER A 225 6.51 -10.83 -7.80
CA SER A 225 7.65 -9.93 -7.73
C SER A 225 8.72 -10.49 -6.80
N TYR A 226 9.98 -10.20 -7.10
CA TYR A 226 11.13 -10.65 -6.33
C TYR A 226 12.19 -9.55 -6.17
N CYS A 227 12.57 -9.24 -4.94
CA CYS A 227 13.72 -8.38 -4.67
C CYS A 227 14.94 -9.25 -4.33
N PRO A 228 15.99 -9.27 -5.18
CA PRO A 228 17.13 -10.16 -5.01
C PRO A 228 18.11 -9.69 -3.93
N SER A 229 18.90 -10.65 -3.43
CA SER A 229 19.87 -10.44 -2.34
C SER A 229 20.92 -9.35 -2.61
N ASN A 230 21.18 -9.01 -3.86
CA ASN A 230 22.09 -7.91 -4.21
C ASN A 230 21.53 -6.54 -3.81
N VAL A 231 20.23 -6.28 -4.03
CA VAL A 231 19.59 -5.01 -3.65
C VAL A 231 19.70 -4.76 -2.14
N THR A 232 19.69 -5.83 -1.34
CA THR A 232 19.86 -5.75 0.11
C THR A 232 21.32 -5.80 0.57
N ARG A 233 22.31 -5.97 -0.32
CA ARG A 233 23.75 -6.03 0.08
C ARG A 233 24.24 -4.76 0.78
N THR A 234 23.61 -3.62 0.52
CA THR A 234 23.93 -2.30 1.13
C THR A 234 23.45 -2.18 2.58
N ILE A 235 22.57 -3.08 3.05
CA ILE A 235 22.06 -3.04 4.43
C ILE A 235 23.21 -3.21 5.43
N PRO A 236 23.29 -2.40 6.50
CA PRO A 236 24.31 -2.55 7.54
C PRO A 236 24.35 -3.96 8.14
N LYS A 237 25.53 -4.45 8.54
CA LYS A 237 25.66 -5.77 9.20
C LYS A 237 24.85 -5.92 10.50
N SER A 238 24.49 -4.81 11.14
CA SER A 238 23.57 -4.76 12.29
C SER A 238 22.11 -5.04 11.92
N GLY A 239 21.77 -4.96 10.63
CA GLY A 239 20.42 -5.02 10.08
C GLY A 239 19.66 -3.69 10.16
N ILE A 240 18.47 -3.69 9.57
CA ILE A 240 17.41 -2.69 9.77
C ILE A 240 16.15 -3.37 10.28
N THR A 241 15.37 -2.63 11.08
CA THR A 241 14.11 -3.07 11.66
C THR A 241 12.95 -2.59 10.79
N LEU A 242 12.20 -3.53 10.21
CA LEU A 242 10.94 -3.26 9.53
C LEU A 242 9.81 -3.07 10.57
N LEU A 243 8.96 -2.09 10.29
CA LEU A 243 7.80 -1.66 11.07
C LEU A 243 6.49 -1.99 10.35
N PRO A 244 5.31 -1.64 10.91
CA PRO A 244 4.02 -1.64 10.21
C PRO A 244 4.06 -1.48 8.70
N SER A 245 3.22 -2.28 8.05
CA SER A 245 3.23 -2.44 6.60
C SER A 245 1.86 -2.17 5.98
N PHE A 246 1.90 -1.70 4.73
CA PHE A 246 0.72 -1.30 3.95
C PHE A 246 0.73 -2.06 2.63
N PRO A 247 -0.04 -3.16 2.52
CA PRO A 247 -0.24 -3.89 1.28
C PRO A 247 -1.31 -3.19 0.43
N HIS A 248 -1.06 -3.05 -0.87
CA HIS A 248 -1.91 -2.27 -1.77
C HIS A 248 -2.11 -2.94 -3.14
N THR A 249 -3.39 -3.04 -3.53
CA THR A 249 -3.87 -3.30 -4.89
C THR A 249 -5.10 -2.41 -5.14
N HIS A 250 -5.57 -2.35 -6.40
CA HIS A 250 -6.88 -1.78 -6.72
C HIS A 250 -7.97 -2.86 -6.70
N LEU A 251 -9.08 -2.61 -7.40
CA LEU A 251 -10.37 -3.29 -7.30
C LEU A 251 -10.37 -4.80 -7.58
N GLN A 252 -9.37 -5.33 -8.28
CA GLN A 252 -9.29 -6.72 -8.75
C GLN A 252 -8.47 -7.60 -7.82
N GLY A 253 -7.63 -7.03 -6.95
CA GLY A 253 -6.79 -7.80 -6.03
C GLY A 253 -7.61 -8.49 -4.95
N ILE A 254 -7.47 -9.82 -4.88
CA ILE A 254 -8.21 -10.70 -3.94
C ILE A 254 -7.31 -11.36 -2.90
N SER A 255 -5.98 -11.37 -3.10
CA SER A 255 -5.00 -11.87 -2.15
C SER A 255 -3.65 -11.20 -2.37
N LEU A 256 -2.95 -10.91 -1.27
CA LEU A 256 -1.59 -10.36 -1.28
C LEU A 256 -0.78 -10.96 -0.12
N TRP A 257 0.44 -11.40 -0.41
CA TRP A 257 1.42 -11.73 0.62
C TRP A 257 2.83 -11.28 0.24
N THR A 258 3.66 -11.07 1.26
CA THR A 258 5.11 -10.87 1.10
C THR A 258 5.86 -11.70 2.13
N LYS A 259 6.89 -12.42 1.67
CA LYS A 259 7.78 -13.27 2.47
C LYS A 259 9.17 -12.66 2.53
N LEU A 260 9.76 -12.70 3.72
CA LEU A 260 11.19 -12.55 3.91
C LEU A 260 11.86 -13.90 3.67
N ILE A 261 12.84 -13.91 2.77
CA ILE A 261 13.64 -15.08 2.40
C ILE A 261 15.08 -14.83 2.86
N ARG A 262 15.67 -15.79 3.56
CA ARG A 262 17.04 -15.74 4.07
C ARG A 262 17.73 -17.05 3.72
N ASN A 263 18.89 -16.99 3.07
CA ASN A 263 19.61 -18.17 2.58
C ASN A 263 18.69 -19.14 1.79
N LYS A 264 17.93 -18.61 0.82
CA LYS A 264 16.96 -19.36 -0.01
C LYS A 264 15.89 -20.12 0.79
N THR A 265 15.57 -19.71 2.01
CA THR A 265 14.47 -20.26 2.83
C THR A 265 13.54 -19.13 3.27
N ALA A 266 12.23 -19.30 3.15
CA ALA A 266 11.25 -18.37 3.70
C ALA A 266 11.28 -18.44 5.24
N VAL A 267 11.51 -17.29 5.90
CA VAL A 267 11.71 -17.20 7.35
C VAL A 267 10.64 -16.42 8.10
N GLU A 268 9.94 -15.49 7.43
CA GLU A 268 8.84 -14.74 8.04
C GLU A 268 7.83 -14.23 6.99
N TYR A 269 6.54 -14.19 7.35
CA TYR A 269 5.55 -13.46 6.55
C TYR A 269 5.54 -12.01 7.01
N LEU A 270 5.90 -11.09 6.11
CA LEU A 270 5.78 -9.66 6.36
C LEU A 270 4.30 -9.23 6.30
N PHE A 271 3.57 -9.81 5.35
CA PHE A 271 2.12 -9.77 5.31
C PHE A 271 1.59 -11.05 4.66
N ASN A 272 0.39 -11.47 5.06
CA ASN A 272 -0.33 -12.56 4.43
C ASN A 272 -1.84 -12.28 4.52
N ALA A 273 -2.50 -12.15 3.37
CA ALA A 273 -3.95 -12.12 3.25
C ALA A 273 -4.39 -13.03 2.10
N GLU A 274 -5.01 -14.15 2.45
CA GLU A 274 -5.67 -15.06 1.50
C GLU A 274 -6.99 -14.47 0.98
N SER A 275 -7.61 -13.59 1.78
CA SER A 275 -8.68 -12.69 1.39
C SER A 275 -8.24 -11.24 1.65
N TYR A 276 -8.01 -10.51 0.57
CA TYR A 276 -7.73 -9.08 0.54
C TYR A 276 -8.91 -8.34 -0.11
N HIS A 277 -9.13 -7.09 0.31
CA HIS A 277 -10.09 -6.18 -0.30
C HIS A 277 -9.46 -4.79 -0.37
N PHE A 278 -9.56 -4.09 -1.51
CA PHE A 278 -8.90 -2.79 -1.73
C PHE A 278 -9.24 -1.71 -0.68
N ASN A 279 -10.50 -1.66 -0.21
CA ASN A 279 -10.93 -0.81 0.93
C ASN A 279 -10.28 -1.16 2.30
N TYR A 280 -9.47 -2.22 2.40
CA TYR A 280 -8.71 -2.56 3.61
C TYR A 280 -7.45 -1.67 3.72
N GLN A 281 -7.70 -0.37 3.89
CA GLN A 281 -6.68 0.67 4.03
C GLN A 281 -6.26 0.85 5.51
N PHE A 282 -6.01 -0.24 6.22
CA PHE A 282 -5.53 -0.19 7.61
C PHE A 282 -4.01 -0.41 7.68
N GLU A 283 -3.33 0.33 8.57
CA GLU A 283 -1.97 0.02 8.99
C GLU A 283 -1.93 -1.40 9.57
N ASN A 284 -1.12 -2.29 8.99
CA ASN A 284 -0.92 -3.61 9.55
C ASN A 284 0.31 -3.56 10.46
N ARG A 285 0.08 -3.29 11.75
CA ARG A 285 1.17 -3.37 12.73
C ARG A 285 1.65 -4.80 12.82
N LEU A 286 2.92 -5.01 12.46
CA LEU A 286 3.58 -6.30 12.59
C LEU A 286 3.53 -6.72 14.07
N ALA A 287 3.16 -7.98 14.35
CA ALA A 287 3.03 -8.49 15.72
C ALA A 287 4.34 -8.44 16.52
N LYS A 288 5.48 -8.34 15.82
CA LYS A 288 6.81 -8.05 16.33
C LYS A 288 7.57 -7.26 15.25
N PRO A 289 8.52 -6.37 15.60
CA PRO A 289 9.44 -5.79 14.62
C PRO A 289 10.26 -6.89 13.93
N ILE A 290 10.48 -6.77 12.62
CA ILE A 290 11.18 -7.80 11.83
C ILE A 290 12.56 -7.29 11.44
N GLN A 291 13.61 -8.07 11.74
CA GLN A 291 14.99 -7.71 11.38
C GLN A 291 15.34 -8.23 9.98
N LEU A 292 15.81 -7.29 9.16
CA LEU A 292 16.33 -7.49 7.82
C LEU A 292 17.85 -7.33 7.83
N TYR A 293 18.57 -8.25 7.19
CA TYR A 293 20.03 -8.28 7.12
C TYR A 293 20.51 -8.24 5.67
N PRO A 294 21.76 -7.82 5.41
CA PRO A 294 22.31 -7.82 4.06
C PRO A 294 22.35 -9.22 3.45
N GLY A 295 21.85 -9.32 2.21
CA GLY A 295 21.72 -10.58 1.48
C GLY A 295 20.37 -11.30 1.67
N ASP A 296 19.46 -10.75 2.48
CA ASP A 296 18.07 -11.20 2.52
C ASP A 296 17.33 -10.86 1.21
N GLU A 297 16.27 -11.59 0.92
CA GLU A 297 15.50 -11.51 -0.32
C GLU A 297 14.00 -11.39 -0.01
N PHE A 298 13.24 -10.83 -0.94
CA PHE A 298 11.79 -10.67 -0.76
C PHE A 298 11.03 -11.28 -1.92
N ALA A 299 9.97 -12.04 -1.62
CA ALA A 299 9.00 -12.46 -2.61
C ALA A 299 7.63 -11.87 -2.26
N THR A 300 7.03 -11.14 -3.20
CA THR A 300 5.67 -10.58 -3.07
C THR A 300 4.79 -11.19 -4.15
N ARG A 301 3.62 -11.68 -3.75
CA ARG A 301 2.59 -12.17 -4.68
C ARG A 301 1.32 -11.35 -4.53
N CYS A 302 0.75 -10.95 -5.66
CA CYS A 302 -0.63 -10.50 -5.76
C CYS A 302 -1.43 -11.46 -6.63
N ILE A 303 -2.68 -11.73 -6.23
CA ILE A 303 -3.62 -12.55 -6.99
C ILE A 303 -4.85 -11.70 -7.30
N TYR A 304 -5.27 -11.71 -8.57
CA TYR A 304 -6.37 -10.90 -9.08
C TYR A 304 -7.52 -11.76 -9.61
N ASN A 305 -8.75 -11.25 -9.47
CA ASN A 305 -9.94 -11.77 -10.12
C ASN A 305 -10.52 -10.72 -11.06
N THR A 306 -10.67 -11.06 -12.33
CA THR A 306 -11.17 -10.18 -13.40
C THR A 306 -12.43 -10.75 -14.07
N MET A 307 -13.18 -11.61 -13.38
CA MET A 307 -14.41 -12.23 -13.92
C MET A 307 -15.48 -11.19 -14.30
N ASN A 308 -15.50 -10.06 -13.60
CA ASN A 308 -16.37 -8.91 -13.90
C ASN A 308 -15.85 -8.00 -15.04
N LYS A 309 -14.59 -8.09 -15.46
CA LYS A 309 -14.01 -7.30 -16.56
C LYS A 309 -14.27 -7.96 -17.92
N ASN A 310 -14.41 -7.15 -18.96
CA ASN A 310 -14.48 -7.60 -20.36
C ASN A 310 -13.21 -7.22 -21.15
N GLU A 311 -12.38 -6.35 -20.60
CA GLU A 311 -11.16 -5.79 -21.19
C GLU A 311 -9.97 -6.03 -20.27
N ILE A 312 -8.76 -5.95 -20.82
CA ILE A 312 -7.52 -6.10 -20.04
C ILE A 312 -7.41 -5.04 -18.95
N THR A 313 -6.90 -5.42 -17.78
CA THR A 313 -6.57 -4.49 -16.70
C THR A 313 -5.04 -4.31 -16.67
N LEU A 314 -4.57 -3.12 -17.01
CA LEU A 314 -3.14 -2.78 -17.05
C LEU A 314 -2.67 -2.19 -15.72
N GLY A 315 -1.37 -2.24 -15.46
CA GLY A 315 -0.74 -1.51 -14.37
C GLY A 315 -0.80 0.00 -14.58
N GLY A 316 -1.10 0.73 -13.50
CA GLY A 316 -1.17 2.19 -13.52
C GLY A 316 -1.85 2.75 -12.27
N GLU A 317 -1.86 4.08 -12.17
CA GLU A 317 -2.34 4.78 -10.98
C GLU A 317 -3.86 4.71 -10.79
N LYS A 318 -4.65 4.55 -11.86
CA LYS A 318 -6.11 4.74 -11.81
C LYS A 318 -6.82 3.56 -11.16
N THR A 319 -7.94 3.83 -10.48
CA THR A 319 -8.86 2.83 -9.86
C THR A 319 -9.30 1.69 -10.81
N ARG A 320 -9.28 1.92 -12.13
CA ARG A 320 -9.62 0.91 -13.16
C ARG A 320 -8.41 0.16 -13.73
N GLU A 321 -7.20 0.68 -13.52
CA GLU A 321 -5.89 0.03 -13.67
C GLU A 321 -5.54 -0.72 -12.37
N GLU A 322 -4.37 -1.34 -12.24
CA GLU A 322 -3.98 -2.16 -11.07
C GLU A 322 -2.58 -1.88 -10.51
N MET A 323 -2.37 -2.32 -9.26
CA MET A 323 -1.10 -2.25 -8.54
C MET A 323 -0.83 -3.53 -7.74
N CYS A 324 0.46 -3.83 -7.51
CA CYS A 324 0.92 -4.82 -6.54
C CYS A 324 2.07 -4.21 -5.74
N LEU A 325 1.75 -3.53 -4.65
CA LEU A 325 2.72 -2.80 -3.82
C LEU A 325 2.60 -3.20 -2.35
N HIS A 326 3.72 -3.09 -1.64
CA HIS A 326 3.78 -3.30 -0.21
C HIS A 326 4.78 -2.32 0.41
N PHE A 327 4.25 -1.31 1.09
CA PHE A 327 5.02 -0.26 1.75
C PHE A 327 5.41 -0.68 3.16
N PHE A 328 6.63 -0.32 3.55
CA PHE A 328 7.18 -0.53 4.89
C PHE A 328 7.76 0.78 5.40
N THR A 329 7.53 1.06 6.68
CA THR A 329 8.42 1.96 7.42
C THR A 329 9.59 1.14 7.99
N TYR A 330 10.78 1.72 8.13
CA TYR A 330 11.92 1.04 8.76
C TYR A 330 12.86 1.99 9.50
N TYR A 331 13.74 1.44 10.35
CA TYR A 331 14.90 2.17 10.90
C TYR A 331 16.12 1.26 11.14
N PRO A 332 17.34 1.81 11.24
CA PRO A 332 17.72 3.17 10.84
C PRO A 332 17.52 3.39 9.34
N ARG A 333 17.11 4.60 8.95
CA ARG A 333 17.02 5.03 7.55
C ARG A 333 18.33 4.75 6.81
N MET A 334 18.21 4.27 5.58
CA MET A 334 19.30 4.21 4.60
C MET A 334 18.98 5.20 3.48
N ASP A 335 20.02 5.82 2.92
CA ASP A 335 19.86 6.64 1.72
C ASP A 335 19.76 5.74 0.47
N ASP A 336 20.45 4.60 0.47
CA ASP A 336 20.65 3.75 -0.71
C ASP A 336 19.55 2.70 -0.98
N LEU A 337 18.44 2.72 -0.23
CA LEU A 337 17.34 1.75 -0.39
C LEU A 337 15.97 2.34 -0.03
N SER A 338 15.18 2.66 -1.07
CA SER A 338 13.82 3.24 -0.96
C SER A 338 12.75 2.44 -1.72
N VAL A 339 13.11 1.79 -2.82
CA VAL A 339 12.22 0.90 -3.58
C VAL A 339 12.97 -0.31 -4.11
N CYS A 340 12.23 -1.39 -4.33
CA CYS A 340 12.65 -2.52 -5.13
C CYS A 340 11.43 -3.11 -5.84
N TYR A 341 11.27 -2.74 -7.11
CA TYR A 341 10.17 -3.16 -7.97
C TYR A 341 10.67 -4.15 -9.01
N THR A 342 9.81 -5.06 -9.47
CA THR A 342 10.09 -5.86 -10.67
C THR A 342 9.20 -5.48 -11.83
N MET A 343 9.68 -5.67 -13.05
CA MET A 343 8.86 -5.74 -14.26
C MET A 343 9.42 -6.75 -15.25
N ASN A 344 8.60 -7.25 -16.16
CA ASN A 344 9.07 -8.10 -17.25
C ASN A 344 9.95 -7.26 -18.20
N THR A 345 10.99 -7.87 -18.76
CA THR A 345 11.84 -7.15 -19.73
C THR A 345 11.09 -6.91 -21.03
N VAL A 346 11.43 -5.79 -21.69
CA VAL A 346 10.92 -5.46 -23.03
C VAL A 346 11.19 -6.60 -24.03
N GLN A 347 12.37 -7.22 -23.96
CA GLN A 347 12.72 -8.39 -24.78
C GLN A 347 11.80 -9.58 -24.51
N SER A 348 11.56 -9.93 -23.24
CA SER A 348 10.70 -11.07 -22.90
C SER A 348 9.24 -10.84 -23.35
N LEU A 349 8.75 -9.61 -23.30
CA LEU A 349 7.46 -9.24 -23.88
C LEU A 349 7.47 -9.37 -25.42
N GLN A 350 8.49 -8.83 -26.09
CA GLN A 350 8.68 -8.91 -27.55
C GLN A 350 8.72 -10.36 -28.04
N ASP A 351 9.43 -11.24 -27.34
CA ASP A 351 9.51 -12.67 -27.64
C ASP A 351 8.13 -13.35 -27.52
N MET A 352 7.40 -13.06 -26.43
CA MET A 352 6.06 -13.61 -26.19
C MET A 352 5.04 -13.19 -27.27
N ILE A 353 5.13 -11.97 -27.78
CA ILE A 353 4.23 -11.45 -28.82
C ILE A 353 4.79 -11.62 -30.25
N ASN A 354 5.97 -12.26 -30.40
CA ASN A 354 6.70 -12.44 -31.66
C ASN A 354 6.90 -11.13 -32.45
N SER A 355 7.34 -10.07 -31.77
CA SER A 355 7.59 -8.75 -32.36
C SER A 355 9.07 -8.39 -32.35
N SER A 356 9.59 -7.97 -33.51
CA SER A 356 10.93 -7.42 -33.69
C SER A 356 10.96 -5.90 -33.85
N ALA A 357 9.80 -5.23 -33.76
CA ALA A 357 9.72 -3.77 -33.83
C ALA A 357 10.34 -3.12 -32.59
N PRO A 358 11.00 -1.95 -32.72
CA PRO A 358 11.44 -1.15 -31.58
C PRO A 358 10.29 -0.92 -30.60
N PHE A 359 10.57 -1.03 -29.30
CA PHE A 359 9.53 -0.91 -28.29
C PHE A 359 9.03 0.54 -28.18
N ASP A 360 7.73 0.71 -28.44
CA ASP A 360 6.99 1.93 -28.19
C ASP A 360 5.88 1.62 -27.17
N TYR A 361 5.86 2.38 -26.07
CA TYR A 361 4.95 2.14 -24.96
C TYR A 361 3.48 2.35 -25.35
N PHE A 362 3.18 3.33 -26.20
CA PHE A 362 1.80 3.64 -26.62
C PHE A 362 1.29 2.61 -27.62
N ALA A 363 2.14 2.14 -28.55
CA ALA A 363 1.85 1.03 -29.45
C ALA A 363 1.63 -0.28 -28.68
N ALA A 364 2.47 -0.57 -27.67
CA ALA A 364 2.28 -1.72 -26.79
C ALA A 364 0.99 -1.63 -25.97
N LYS A 365 0.70 -0.46 -25.35
CA LYS A 365 -0.57 -0.22 -24.63
C LYS A 365 -1.77 -0.40 -25.56
N LYS A 366 -1.71 0.13 -26.79
CA LYS A 366 -2.75 -0.04 -27.80
C LYS A 366 -2.92 -1.51 -28.22
N TRP A 367 -1.83 -2.24 -28.45
CA TRP A 367 -1.88 -3.67 -28.78
C TRP A 367 -2.58 -4.48 -27.69
N PHE A 368 -2.27 -4.23 -26.42
CA PHE A 368 -2.94 -4.88 -25.28
C PHE A 368 -4.44 -4.60 -25.23
N LEU A 369 -4.86 -3.37 -25.52
CA LEU A 369 -6.27 -2.95 -25.54
C LEU A 369 -7.05 -3.52 -26.74
N ASP A 370 -6.40 -3.64 -27.90
CA ASP A 370 -7.00 -4.22 -29.12
C ASP A 370 -7.03 -5.76 -29.11
N LEU A 371 -6.28 -6.41 -28.20
CA LEU A 371 -6.13 -7.87 -28.14
C LEU A 371 -7.41 -8.58 -27.67
N LYS A 372 -7.87 -9.55 -28.47
CA LYS A 372 -8.99 -10.43 -28.11
C LYS A 372 -8.52 -11.60 -27.26
N TRP A 373 -8.88 -11.56 -25.98
CA TRP A 373 -8.56 -12.60 -25.00
C TRP A 373 -9.48 -13.82 -25.13
N THR A 374 -8.91 -15.02 -25.11
CA THR A 374 -9.61 -16.29 -24.95
C THR A 374 -9.14 -16.98 -23.65
N PRO A 375 -9.87 -17.98 -23.13
CA PRO A 375 -9.41 -18.76 -21.98
C PRO A 375 -8.02 -19.40 -22.19
N GLU A 376 -7.67 -19.74 -23.43
CA GLU A 376 -6.38 -20.31 -23.82
C GLU A 376 -5.29 -19.25 -23.83
N SER A 377 -5.52 -18.09 -24.44
CA SER A 377 -4.50 -17.01 -24.45
C SER A 377 -4.28 -16.42 -23.06
N ALA A 378 -5.31 -16.35 -22.21
CA ALA A 378 -5.15 -15.97 -20.81
C ALA A 378 -4.30 -16.97 -20.00
N LYS A 379 -4.43 -18.28 -20.27
CA LYS A 379 -3.55 -19.32 -19.67
C LYS A 379 -2.12 -19.22 -20.16
N GLN A 380 -1.91 -19.06 -21.47
CA GLN A 380 -0.58 -18.84 -22.06
C GLN A 380 0.08 -17.58 -21.47
N TRP A 381 -0.71 -16.55 -21.19
CA TRP A 381 -0.24 -15.31 -20.56
C TRP A 381 0.15 -15.49 -19.10
N GLN A 382 -0.56 -16.31 -18.33
CA GLN A 382 -0.13 -16.73 -16.99
C GLN A 382 1.17 -17.54 -17.05
N GLU A 383 1.32 -18.44 -18.02
CA GLU A 383 2.57 -19.19 -18.22
C GLU A 383 3.75 -18.29 -18.60
N TYR A 384 3.50 -17.27 -19.42
CA TYR A 384 4.46 -16.20 -19.70
C TYR A 384 4.87 -15.51 -18.39
N TYR A 385 3.92 -15.01 -17.59
CA TYR A 385 4.24 -14.38 -16.30
C TYR A 385 5.08 -15.28 -15.37
N ASN A 386 4.82 -16.59 -15.36
CA ASN A 386 5.57 -17.54 -14.54
C ASN A 386 7.01 -17.77 -15.02
N LYS A 387 7.32 -17.52 -16.30
CA LYS A 387 8.61 -17.84 -16.95
C LYS A 387 9.37 -16.61 -17.46
N ALA A 388 8.73 -15.45 -17.54
CA ALA A 388 9.27 -14.23 -18.13
C ALA A 388 10.53 -13.76 -17.43
N SER A 389 11.52 -13.39 -18.23
CA SER A 389 12.70 -12.68 -17.75
C SER A 389 12.30 -11.28 -17.31
N ARG A 390 12.79 -10.87 -16.15
CA ARG A 390 12.45 -9.65 -15.44
C ARG A 390 13.67 -8.79 -15.22
N VAL A 391 13.43 -7.57 -14.76
CA VAL A 391 14.43 -6.70 -14.15
C VAL A 391 13.91 -6.26 -12.78
N ALA A 392 14.74 -6.37 -11.76
CA ALA A 392 14.53 -5.69 -10.49
C ALA A 392 15.11 -4.27 -10.61
N VAL A 393 14.24 -3.27 -10.51
CA VAL A 393 14.61 -1.85 -10.46
C VAL A 393 14.52 -1.39 -9.02
N PHE A 394 15.62 -0.84 -8.52
CA PHE A 394 15.74 -0.37 -7.14
C PHE A 394 16.36 1.02 -7.13
N ALA A 395 16.10 1.80 -6.07
CA ALA A 395 16.59 3.17 -5.98
C ALA A 395 17.25 3.50 -4.65
N GLY A 396 18.42 4.13 -4.76
CA GLY A 396 19.23 4.65 -3.68
C GLY A 396 19.71 6.06 -3.98
N ALA A 397 19.62 6.97 -3.00
CA ALA A 397 20.01 8.38 -3.09
C ALA A 397 19.43 9.17 -4.30
N GLY A 398 18.34 8.69 -4.90
CA GLY A 398 17.74 9.26 -6.10
C GLY A 398 18.37 8.80 -7.43
N GLN A 399 19.16 7.72 -7.43
CA GLN A 399 19.60 7.00 -8.62
C GLN A 399 18.86 5.66 -8.71
N PHE A 400 18.42 5.31 -9.91
CA PHE A 400 17.83 3.99 -10.20
C PHE A 400 18.90 3.04 -10.72
N GLU A 401 18.99 1.88 -10.10
CA GLU A 401 19.78 0.74 -10.54
C GLU A 401 18.85 -0.40 -11.01
N ALA A 402 19.41 -1.32 -11.80
CA ALA A 402 18.69 -2.39 -12.45
C ALA A 402 19.48 -3.70 -12.39
N GLU A 403 18.84 -4.77 -11.93
CA GLU A 403 19.42 -6.11 -11.85
C GLU A 403 18.58 -7.11 -12.68
N PRO A 404 19.20 -7.86 -13.61
CA PRO A 404 18.52 -8.92 -14.36
C PRO A 404 17.99 -10.02 -13.44
N LEU A 405 16.77 -10.48 -13.73
CA LEU A 405 16.12 -11.62 -13.10
C LEU A 405 15.58 -12.55 -14.20
N ASP A 406 16.46 -13.35 -14.79
CA ASP A 406 16.14 -14.18 -15.97
C ASP A 406 14.96 -15.13 -15.74
N THR A 407 14.77 -15.59 -14.50
CA THR A 407 13.62 -16.37 -14.01
C THR A 407 13.28 -15.98 -12.56
N LEU A 408 12.10 -16.37 -12.07
CA LEU A 408 11.75 -16.25 -10.65
C LEU A 408 12.63 -17.19 -9.81
N PRO A 409 13.34 -16.70 -8.77
CA PRO A 409 14.22 -17.55 -7.97
C PRO A 409 13.46 -18.60 -7.15
N GLU A 410 13.97 -19.82 -7.15
CA GLU A 410 13.49 -20.88 -6.26
C GLU A 410 13.95 -20.65 -4.81
N TYR A 411 13.08 -20.95 -3.85
CA TYR A 411 13.37 -20.92 -2.43
C TYR A 411 12.54 -21.99 -1.70
N GLN A 412 13.06 -22.49 -0.58
CA GLN A 412 12.31 -23.37 0.31
C GLN A 412 11.22 -22.56 1.04
N ASP A 413 9.96 -22.88 0.75
CA ASP A 413 8.82 -22.26 1.43
C ASP A 413 8.64 -22.79 2.87
N PHE A 414 7.77 -22.14 3.65
CA PHE A 414 7.40 -22.59 4.98
C PHE A 414 6.90 -24.04 4.97
N LYS A 415 7.31 -24.81 5.98
CA LYS A 415 6.72 -26.14 6.21
C LYS A 415 5.21 -25.97 6.45
N PRO A 416 4.34 -26.76 5.77
CA PRO A 416 2.90 -26.69 6.00
C PRO A 416 2.56 -26.86 7.48
N VAL A 417 1.96 -25.82 8.08
CA VAL A 417 1.48 -25.90 9.46
C VAL A 417 0.25 -26.80 9.46
N GLN A 418 0.36 -27.98 10.08
CA GLN A 418 -0.84 -28.79 10.31
C GLN A 418 -1.73 -28.06 11.32
N CYS A 419 -2.82 -27.49 10.80
CA CYS A 419 -3.87 -26.90 11.62
C CYS A 419 -4.55 -28.01 12.43
N GLN A 420 -4.10 -28.21 13.67
CA GLN A 420 -4.79 -29.08 14.61
C GLN A 420 -6.14 -28.46 14.94
N LYS A 421 -7.22 -29.08 14.46
CA LYS A 421 -8.60 -28.73 14.82
C LYS A 421 -8.79 -28.98 16.31
N GLN A 422 -8.57 -27.96 17.13
CA GLN A 422 -9.00 -27.97 18.53
C GLN A 422 -10.53 -27.96 18.55
N ILE A 423 -11.11 -29.16 18.69
CA ILE A 423 -12.53 -29.27 19.05
C ILE A 423 -12.62 -28.86 20.52
N ILE A 424 -13.14 -27.66 20.79
CA ILE A 424 -13.40 -27.20 22.15
C ILE A 424 -14.63 -27.96 22.68
N THR A 425 -14.43 -29.18 23.14
CA THR A 425 -15.45 -30.00 23.81
C THR A 425 -15.61 -29.57 25.27
N ASN A 426 -16.13 -28.38 25.52
CA ASN A 426 -16.57 -27.97 26.85
C ASN A 426 -18.09 -27.76 26.87
N ASN A 427 -18.80 -28.74 27.43
CA ASN A 427 -20.23 -28.69 27.74
C ASN A 427 -20.54 -27.76 28.93
N ASN A 428 -19.86 -26.62 29.06
CA ASN A 428 -20.14 -25.61 30.07
C ASN A 428 -19.89 -24.21 29.49
N ALA A 429 -20.90 -23.35 29.63
CA ALA A 429 -21.01 -22.07 28.96
C ALA A 429 -19.86 -21.09 29.26
N ALA A 430 -19.46 -20.33 28.24
CA ALA A 430 -18.56 -19.20 28.39
C ALA A 430 -19.30 -17.99 28.99
N PHE A 431 -19.39 -17.93 30.32
CA PHE A 431 -19.68 -16.69 31.04
C PHE A 431 -18.38 -15.89 31.23
N ILE A 432 -18.16 -14.86 30.41
CA ILE A 432 -17.16 -13.83 30.73
C ILE A 432 -17.87 -12.70 31.48
N TYR A 433 -17.82 -12.75 32.81
CA TYR A 433 -18.19 -11.62 33.65
C TYR A 433 -17.02 -10.64 33.74
N GLN A 434 -17.25 -9.38 33.36
CA GLN A 434 -16.46 -8.25 33.86
C GLN A 434 -17.41 -7.15 34.41
N LYS A 435 -17.67 -7.22 35.72
CA LYS A 435 -18.09 -6.04 36.52
C LYS A 435 -16.92 -5.04 36.51
N THR A 436 -17.05 -3.72 36.39
CA THR A 436 -18.18 -2.77 36.49
C THR A 436 -18.09 -1.69 35.37
N TYR A 437 -18.99 -0.71 35.17
CA TYR A 437 -20.22 -0.29 35.87
C TYR A 437 -21.23 0.33 34.87
N SER A 438 -22.52 -0.02 35.01
CA SER A 438 -23.73 0.75 34.65
C SER A 438 -23.95 1.32 33.21
N PHE A 439 -25.14 0.98 32.68
CA PHE A 439 -25.90 1.52 31.53
C PHE A 439 -25.69 0.97 30.10
N LEU A 440 -26.53 -0.05 29.81
CA LEU A 440 -27.16 -0.43 28.53
C LEU A 440 -26.39 -0.22 27.20
N SER A 441 -25.93 -1.33 26.62
CA SER A 441 -26.62 -2.00 25.49
C SER A 441 -25.88 -3.30 25.12
N VAL A 442 -26.57 -4.46 25.15
CA VAL A 442 -25.94 -5.75 24.82
C VAL A 442 -26.10 -6.01 23.32
N PHE A 443 -25.02 -5.88 22.55
CA PHE A 443 -24.94 -6.35 21.18
C PHE A 443 -24.32 -7.76 21.16
N ILE A 444 -25.07 -8.74 20.66
CA ILE A 444 -24.54 -10.10 20.41
C ILE A 444 -23.83 -10.07 19.05
N ILE A 445 -22.50 -10.22 19.05
CA ILE A 445 -21.69 -10.32 17.83
C ILE A 445 -21.42 -11.80 17.54
N LEU A 446 -22.10 -12.34 16.53
CA LEU A 446 -21.80 -13.64 15.94
C LEU A 446 -20.77 -13.47 14.81
N ALA A 447 -19.48 -13.62 15.15
CA ALA A 447 -18.41 -13.64 14.17
C ALA A 447 -18.29 -15.04 13.54
N PHE A 448 -18.80 -15.20 12.32
CA PHE A 448 -18.45 -16.33 11.46
C PHE A 448 -17.16 -16.01 10.71
N VAL A 449 -16.13 -16.84 10.90
CA VAL A 449 -14.98 -16.91 10.00
C VAL A 449 -15.38 -17.85 8.86
N VAL A 450 -15.41 -17.33 7.63
CA VAL A 450 -15.62 -18.07 6.38
C VAL A 450 -14.31 -18.10 5.61
#